data_AF-A0ABC8A405-F1
#
_entry.id   AF-A0ABC8A405-F1
#
_cell.length_a   1.000
_cell.length_b   1.000
_cell.length_c   1.000
_cell.angle_alpha   90.00
_cell.angle_beta   90.00
_cell.angle_gamma   90.00
#
_symmetry.space_group_name_H-M   'P 1'
#
loop_
_entity.id
_entity.type
_entity.pdbx_description
1 polymer ?
#
loop_
_entity_poly.entity_id
_entity_poly.type
_entity_poly.pdbx_seq_one_letter_code
_entity_poly.pdbx_strand_id
1 'polypeptide(L)'
;MKYVISGLKGAFIAIVCGVLLTLYFGGEIDFESMTLILVYGFVQGAMSKLIDEYVTIALLEFVSQALASYLLAWGYLLVNTWLFDSSWQHHIWSFTITWLLIFILVYLYSIVRNRKIVKRFNRQK
;
A
#
# COMPACT_ATOMS: atom_id res chain seq x y z
N MET A 1 -12.98 18.49 0.57
CA MET A 1 -13.84 17.31 0.27
C MET A 1 -13.13 16.24 -0.53
N LYS A 2 -12.42 16.57 -1.63
CA LYS A 2 -11.73 15.58 -2.49
C LYS A 2 -10.77 14.62 -1.76
N TYR A 3 -9.95 15.10 -0.82
CA TYR A 3 -9.05 14.24 -0.03
C TYR A 3 -9.80 13.33 0.96
N VAL A 4 -10.89 13.82 1.56
CA VAL A 4 -11.73 13.05 2.51
C VAL A 4 -12.41 11.88 1.79
N ILE A 5 -12.94 12.12 0.58
CA ILE A 5 -13.56 11.06 -0.24
C ILE A 5 -12.52 10.01 -0.62
N SER A 6 -11.30 10.43 -0.97
CA SER A 6 -10.22 9.50 -1.28
C SER A 6 -9.78 8.70 -0.06
N GLY A 7 -9.71 9.34 1.11
CA GLY A 7 -9.45 8.66 2.38
C GLY A 7 -10.53 7.62 2.70
N LEU A 8 -11.81 7.95 2.55
CA LEU A 8 -12.90 6.99 2.77
C LEU A 8 -12.81 5.77 1.83
N LYS A 9 -12.39 5.96 0.57
CA LYS A 9 -12.12 4.83 -0.34
C LYS A 9 -10.96 3.97 0.15
N GLY A 10 -9.89 4.59 0.65
CA GLY A 10 -8.76 3.88 1.24
C GLY A 10 -9.16 3.07 2.48
N ALA A 11 -9.97 3.65 3.37
CA ALA A 11 -10.52 2.94 4.52
C ALA A 11 -11.41 1.76 4.10
N PHE A 12 -12.25 1.92 3.07
CA PHE A 12 -13.07 0.83 2.54
C PHE A 12 -12.22 -0.33 2.00
N ILE A 13 -11.15 -0.03 1.25
CA ILE A 13 -10.21 -1.05 0.77
C ILE A 13 -9.55 -1.75 1.95
N ALA A 14 -9.15 -0.99 2.98
CA ALA A 14 -8.56 -1.54 4.19
C ALA A 14 -9.52 -2.49 4.93
N ILE A 15 -10.83 -2.20 4.98
CA ILE A 15 -11.85 -3.13 5.50
C ILE A 15 -11.84 -4.44 4.71
N VAL A 16 -11.89 -4.37 3.38
CA VAL A 16 -11.91 -5.57 2.53
C VAL A 16 -10.64 -6.40 2.73
N CYS A 17 -9.48 -5.76 2.75
CA CYS A 17 -8.20 -6.42 3.03
C CYS A 17 -8.17 -7.03 4.45
N GLY A 18 -8.67 -6.30 5.44
CA GLY A 18 -8.77 -6.76 6.82
C GLY A 18 -9.61 -8.03 6.93
N VAL A 19 -10.82 -8.04 6.35
CA VAL A 19 -11.69 -9.22 6.32
C VAL A 19 -11.02 -10.43 5.65
N LEU A 20 -10.33 -10.21 4.52
CA LEU A 20 -9.60 -11.29 3.84
C LEU A 20 -8.47 -11.85 4.70
N LEU A 21 -7.72 -10.98 5.39
CA LEU A 21 -6.67 -11.38 6.31
C LEU A 21 -7.24 -12.13 7.52
N THR A 22 -8.34 -11.66 8.11
CA THR A 22 -9.04 -12.34 9.21
C THR A 22 -9.47 -13.75 8.80
N LEU A 23 -10.03 -13.91 7.59
CA LEU A 23 -10.40 -15.21 7.06
C LEU A 23 -9.19 -16.12 6.82
N TYR A 24 -8.06 -15.57 6.37
CA TYR A 24 -6.84 -16.32 6.11
C TYR A 24 -6.14 -16.79 7.40
N PHE A 25 -6.11 -15.95 8.43
CA PHE A 25 -5.43 -16.23 9.70
C PHE A 25 -6.34 -16.85 10.78
N GLY A 26 -7.58 -17.21 10.45
CA GLY A 26 -8.45 -17.97 11.36
C GLY A 26 -9.23 -17.14 12.39
N GLY A 27 -9.38 -15.83 12.19
CA GLY A 27 -10.38 -15.03 12.92
C GLY A 27 -9.84 -14.06 13.98
N GLU A 28 -8.56 -14.11 14.32
CA GLU A 28 -8.00 -13.33 15.43
C GLU A 28 -7.34 -12.04 14.93
N ILE A 29 -8.15 -11.01 14.66
CA ILE A 29 -7.63 -9.63 14.55
C ILE A 29 -8.24 -8.81 15.67
N ASP A 30 -7.39 -8.30 16.56
CA ASP A 30 -7.82 -7.42 17.63
C ASP A 30 -8.45 -6.13 17.11
N PHE A 31 -9.46 -5.63 17.82
CA PHE A 31 -10.19 -4.42 17.45
C PHE A 31 -9.27 -3.18 17.30
N GLU A 32 -8.22 -3.10 18.12
CA GLU A 32 -7.23 -2.03 18.07
C GLU A 32 -6.39 -2.08 16.79
N SER A 33 -5.95 -3.27 16.40
CA SER A 33 -5.26 -3.51 15.12
C SER A 33 -6.16 -3.17 13.93
N MET A 34 -7.44 -3.56 13.99
CA MET A 34 -8.41 -3.21 12.95
C MET A 34 -8.63 -1.70 12.85
N THR A 35 -8.72 -1.00 13.98
CA THR A 35 -8.87 0.46 14.01
C THR A 35 -7.66 1.16 13.40
N LEU A 36 -6.44 0.73 13.74
CA LEU A 36 -5.21 1.25 13.14
C LEU A 36 -5.20 1.01 11.63
N ILE A 37 -5.54 -0.20 11.16
CA ILE A 37 -5.62 -0.53 9.72
C ILE A 37 -6.56 0.43 8.98
N LEU A 38 -7.70 0.79 9.58
CA LEU A 38 -8.65 1.74 8.98
C LEU A 38 -8.08 3.16 8.90
N VAL A 39 -7.42 3.62 9.96
CA VAL A 39 -6.77 4.95 9.99
C VAL A 39 -5.66 5.02 8.94
N TYR A 40 -4.80 4.01 8.87
CA TYR A 40 -3.74 3.97 7.86
C TYR A 40 -4.28 3.85 6.44
N GLY A 41 -5.34 3.07 6.22
CA GLY A 41 -6.07 3.02 4.96
C GLY A 41 -6.61 4.38 4.54
N PHE A 42 -7.19 5.12 5.49
CA PHE A 42 -7.67 6.48 5.25
C PHE A 42 -6.53 7.44 4.87
N VAL A 43 -5.44 7.42 5.63
CA VAL A 43 -4.26 8.28 5.37
C VAL A 43 -3.65 7.95 4.01
N GLN A 44 -3.53 6.67 3.66
CA GLN A 44 -3.03 6.25 2.35
C GLN A 44 -3.95 6.73 1.23
N GLY A 45 -5.27 6.63 1.39
CA GLY A 45 -6.24 7.13 0.41
C GLY A 45 -6.13 8.65 0.21
N ALA A 46 -5.93 9.42 1.29
CA ALA A 46 -5.75 10.87 1.21
C ALA A 46 -4.40 11.25 0.56
N MET A 47 -3.31 10.58 0.96
CA MET A 47 -1.97 10.75 0.39
C MET A 47 -1.94 10.40 -1.09
N SER A 48 -2.63 9.33 -1.49
CA SER A 48 -2.72 8.92 -2.88
C SER A 48 -3.32 10.04 -3.74
N LYS A 49 -4.36 10.72 -3.25
CA LYS A 49 -4.95 11.85 -3.97
C LYS A 49 -4.01 13.07 -4.07
N LEU A 50 -3.16 13.29 -3.08
CA LEU A 50 -2.12 14.33 -3.15
C LEU A 50 -1.08 13.96 -4.22
N ILE A 51 -0.59 12.72 -4.22
CA ILE A 51 0.39 12.26 -5.21
C ILE A 51 -0.16 12.40 -6.63
N ASP A 52 -1.40 11.99 -6.87
CA ASP A 52 -2.05 12.11 -8.19
C ASP A 52 -2.19 13.57 -8.66
N GLU A 53 -2.32 14.53 -7.73
CA GLU A 53 -2.47 15.96 -8.07
C GLU A 53 -1.13 16.64 -8.35
N TYR A 54 -0.04 16.20 -7.71
CA TYR A 54 1.27 16.85 -7.81
C TYR A 54 2.26 16.10 -8.72
N VAL A 55 2.05 14.81 -8.98
CA VAL A 55 2.96 13.98 -9.75
C VAL A 55 2.30 13.57 -11.06
N THR A 56 2.69 14.23 -12.15
CA THR A 56 2.10 14.03 -13.49
C THR A 56 2.80 12.94 -14.30
N ILE A 57 3.99 12.51 -13.89
CA ILE A 57 4.76 11.46 -14.55
C ILE A 57 4.34 10.12 -13.98
N ALA A 58 3.66 9.28 -14.77
CA ALA A 58 3.11 8.00 -14.32
C ALA A 58 4.11 7.07 -13.61
N LEU A 59 5.39 7.07 -14.03
CA LEU A 59 6.44 6.29 -13.37
C LEU A 59 6.74 6.84 -11.97
N LEU A 60 6.85 8.17 -11.85
CA LEU A 60 7.14 8.82 -10.59
C LEU A 60 5.95 8.71 -9.64
N GLU A 61 4.72 8.83 -10.17
CA GLU A 61 3.47 8.63 -9.43
C GLU A 61 3.43 7.24 -8.82
N PHE A 62 3.69 6.20 -9.62
CA PHE A 62 3.75 4.81 -9.14
C PHE A 62 4.79 4.62 -8.03
N VAL A 63 6.00 5.17 -8.21
CA VAL A 63 7.06 5.09 -7.19
C VAL A 63 6.66 5.84 -5.92
N SER A 64 6.07 7.03 -6.03
CA SER A 64 5.60 7.82 -4.90
C SER A 64 4.48 7.13 -4.14
N GLN A 65 3.50 6.52 -4.83
CA GLN A 65 2.41 5.75 -4.22
C GLN A 65 2.97 4.55 -3.45
N ALA A 66 3.94 3.84 -4.03
CA ALA A 66 4.61 2.73 -3.38
C ALA A 66 5.38 3.20 -2.14
N LEU A 67 6.21 4.24 -2.25
CA LEU A 67 6.98 4.78 -1.12
C LEU A 67 6.06 5.24 0.02
N ALA A 68 4.95 5.91 -0.30
CA ALA A 68 3.95 6.29 0.69
C ALA A 68 3.35 5.07 1.42
N SER A 69 3.00 4.02 0.67
CA SER A 69 2.48 2.79 1.28
C SER A 69 3.51 2.13 2.21
N TYR A 70 4.79 2.14 1.83
CA TYR A 70 5.87 1.61 2.64
C TYR A 70 6.05 2.38 3.93
N LEU A 71 6.13 3.71 3.85
CA LEU A 71 6.30 4.58 5.02
C LEU A 71 5.14 4.45 6.00
N LEU A 72 3.91 4.33 5.50
CA LEU A 72 2.75 4.10 6.35
C LEU A 72 2.76 2.74 7.01
N ALA A 73 3.11 1.67 6.29
CA ALA A 73 3.19 0.34 6.87
C ALA A 73 4.37 0.20 7.86
N TRP A 74 5.48 0.89 7.60
CA TRP A 74 6.59 1.02 8.55
C TRP A 74 6.16 1.79 9.80
N GLY A 75 5.43 2.90 9.63
CA GLY A 75 4.84 3.65 10.73
C GLY A 75 3.86 2.81 11.56
N TYR A 76 3.02 2.01 10.90
CA TYR A 76 2.13 1.06 11.57
C TYR A 76 2.92 0.05 12.41
N LEU A 77 3.97 -0.56 11.84
CA LEU A 77 4.84 -1.47 12.58
C LEU A 77 5.47 -0.80 13.79
N LEU A 78 5.97 0.43 13.65
CA LEU A 78 6.54 1.18 14.78
C LEU A 78 5.51 1.48 15.87
N VAL A 79 4.31 1.93 15.51
CA VAL A 79 3.25 2.23 16.49
C VAL A 79 2.78 0.95 17.18
N ASN A 80 2.59 -0.13 16.40
CA ASN A 80 2.16 -1.42 16.93
C ASN A 80 3.23 -2.03 17.86
N THR A 81 4.51 -1.92 17.49
CA THR A 81 5.62 -2.40 18.33
C THR A 81 5.83 -1.55 19.58
N TRP A 82 5.67 -0.23 19.48
CA TRP A 82 5.79 0.65 20.65
C TRP A 82 4.69 0.40 21.68
N LEU A 83 3.48 0.07 21.22
CA LEU A 83 2.31 -0.13 22.09
C LEU A 83 2.13 -1.57 22.56
N PHE A 84 2.57 -2.58 21.78
CA PHE A 84 2.12 -3.97 22.00
C PHE A 84 3.22 -5.04 22.00
N ASP A 85 4.38 -4.88 21.35
CA ASP A 85 5.43 -5.93 21.35
C ASP A 85 6.86 -5.43 21.06
N SER A 86 7.83 -5.95 21.83
CA SER A 86 9.24 -5.53 21.85
C SER A 86 10.17 -6.35 20.93
N SER A 87 9.65 -7.35 20.21
CA SER A 87 10.39 -8.22 19.27
C SER A 87 10.70 -7.60 17.89
N TRP A 88 10.61 -6.28 17.77
CA TRP A 88 10.43 -5.50 16.53
C TRP A 88 11.50 -5.62 15.44
N GLN A 89 12.77 -5.87 15.79
CA GLN A 89 13.88 -5.77 14.84
C GLN A 89 13.79 -6.81 13.72
N HIS A 90 13.41 -8.05 14.04
CA HIS A 90 13.27 -9.11 13.04
C HIS A 90 12.04 -8.91 12.14
N HIS A 91 10.96 -8.36 12.69
CA HIS A 91 9.73 -8.09 11.92
C HIS A 91 9.91 -6.96 10.91
N ILE A 92 10.67 -5.90 11.24
CA ILE A 92 10.92 -4.80 10.31
C ILE A 92 11.78 -5.25 9.12
N TRP A 93 12.87 -5.98 9.35
CA TRP A 93 13.73 -6.46 8.26
C TRP A 93 12.98 -7.41 7.32
N SER A 94 12.23 -8.37 7.87
CA SER A 94 11.41 -9.29 7.07
C SER A 94 10.33 -8.54 6.29
N PHE A 95 9.68 -7.55 6.91
CA PHE A 95 8.68 -6.71 6.26
C PHE A 95 9.27 -5.92 5.09
N THR A 96 10.40 -5.23 5.32
CA THR A 96 11.07 -4.42 4.29
C THR A 96 11.51 -5.25 3.09
N ILE A 97 12.09 -6.44 3.32
CA ILE A 97 12.49 -7.35 2.23
C ILE A 97 11.28 -7.84 1.45
N THR A 98 10.22 -8.27 2.15
CA THR A 98 8.97 -8.73 1.52
C THR A 98 8.33 -7.62 0.68
N TRP A 99 8.28 -6.40 1.23
CA TRP A 99 7.74 -5.24 0.53
C TRP A 99 8.55 -4.89 -0.72
N LEU A 100 9.88 -4.87 -0.62
CA LEU A 100 10.77 -4.61 -1.76
C LEU A 100 10.61 -5.66 -2.86
N LEU A 101 10.47 -6.94 -2.50
CA LEU A 101 10.22 -8.02 -3.45
C LEU A 101 8.88 -7.83 -4.18
N ILE A 102 7.81 -7.54 -3.46
CA ILE A 102 6.49 -7.25 -4.06
C ILE A 102 6.59 -6.03 -4.98
N PHE A 103 7.25 -4.95 -4.53
CA PHE A 103 7.45 -3.75 -5.32
C PHE A 103 8.20 -4.05 -6.63
N ILE A 104 9.32 -4.77 -6.57
CA ILE A 104 10.09 -5.16 -7.76
C ILE A 104 9.26 -6.01 -8.72
N LEU A 105 8.48 -6.97 -8.21
CA LEU A 105 7.61 -7.81 -9.04
C LEU A 105 6.53 -7.00 -9.75
N VAL A 106 5.84 -6.11 -9.03
CA VAL A 106 4.81 -5.23 -9.60
C VAL A 106 5.44 -4.26 -10.61
N TYR A 107 6.62 -3.72 -10.30
CA TYR A 107 7.36 -2.84 -11.18
C TYR A 107 7.75 -3.54 -12.50
N LEU A 108 8.34 -4.74 -12.41
CA LEU A 108 8.68 -5.55 -13.58
C LEU A 108 7.44 -5.91 -14.40
N TYR A 109 6.34 -6.28 -13.76
CA TYR A 109 5.06 -6.54 -14.43
C TYR A 109 4.55 -5.30 -15.18
N SER A 110 4.56 -4.13 -14.53
CA SER A 110 4.14 -2.86 -15.14
C SER A 110 4.96 -2.52 -16.38
N ILE A 111 6.30 -2.66 -16.31
CA ILE A 111 7.20 -2.46 -17.46
C ILE A 111 6.89 -3.45 -18.58
N VAL A 112 6.78 -4.74 -18.28
CA VAL A 112 6.53 -5.79 -19.29
C VAL A 112 5.17 -5.58 -19.95
N ARG A 113 4.13 -5.25 -19.18
CA ARG A 113 2.79 -4.95 -19.68
C ARG A 113 2.80 -3.71 -20.57
N ASN A 114 3.39 -2.60 -20.12
CA ASN A 114 3.47 -1.37 -20.91
C ASN A 114 4.29 -1.56 -22.19
N ARG A 115 5.40 -2.32 -22.16
CA ARG A 115 6.14 -2.71 -23.37
C ARG A 115 5.29 -3.53 -24.34
N LYS A 116 4.46 -4.46 -23.85
CA LYS A 116 3.55 -5.23 -24.70
C LYS A 116 2.44 -4.36 -25.32
N ILE A 117 1.91 -3.40 -24.56
CA ILE A 117 0.90 -2.44 -25.03
C ILE A 117 1.50 -1.54 -26.12
N VAL A 118 2.67 -0.93 -25.88
CA VAL A 118 3.38 -0.10 -26.85
C VAL A 118 3.75 -0.89 -28.12
N LYS A 119 4.20 -2.15 -27.98
CA LYS A 119 4.47 -3.04 -29.13
C LYS A 119 3.21 -3.39 -29.93
N ARG A 120 2.03 -3.49 -29.31
CA ARG A 120 0.76 -3.69 -30.04
C ARG A 120 0.36 -2.44 -30.83
N PHE A 121 0.46 -1.26 -30.21
CA PHE A 121 0.16 0.01 -30.89
C PHE A 121 1.10 0.26 -32.08
N ASN A 122 2.40 -0.02 -31.94
CA ASN A 122 3.37 0.15 -33.03
C ASN A 122 3.26 -0.89 -34.15
N ARG A 123 2.56 -2.02 -33.93
CA ARG A 123 2.25 -3.00 -35.00
C ARG A 123 0.94 -2.68 -35.74
N GLN A 124 0.19 -1.69 -35.27
CA GLN A 124 -1.03 -1.19 -35.91
C GLN A 124 -0.82 0.13 -36.68
N LYS A 125 0.44 0.55 -36.85
CA LYS A 125 0.85 1.55 -37.85
C LYS A 125 1.54 0.84 -39.00
#